data_AF-A0A7C7VNV0-F1
#
_entry.id   AF-A0A7C7VNV0-F1
#
_cell.length_a   1.000
_cell.length_b   1.000
_cell.length_c   1.000
_cell.angle_alpha   90.00
_cell.angle_beta   90.00
_cell.angle_gamma   90.00
#
_symmetry.space_group_name_H-M   'P 1'
#
loop_
_entity.id
_entity.type
_entity.pdbx_description
1 polymer ?
#
loop_
_entity_poly.entity_id
_entity_poly.type
_entity_poly.pdbx_seq_one_letter_code
_entity_poly.pdbx_strand_id
1 'polypeptide(L)'
;MKVEKIRKLQGTVVEIERTGEYILDQDGDRWEKCIFTIELTGFSKRTPNEVLPEHLKGKKVKIIRYCCFDWHYKLGVRKTLEPDETEAVLRGEPAETVFW
;
A
#
# COMPACT_ATOMS: atom_id res chain seq x y z
N MET A 1 -25.09 -14.11 -9.17
CA MET A 1 -23.91 -13.35 -9.62
C MET A 1 -22.75 -13.73 -8.71
N LYS A 2 -21.63 -14.23 -9.25
CA LYS A 2 -20.41 -14.42 -8.43
C LYS A 2 -19.87 -13.03 -8.13
N VAL A 3 -19.78 -12.65 -6.86
CA VAL A 3 -19.06 -11.44 -6.44
C VAL A 3 -17.60 -11.64 -6.85
N GLU A 4 -17.08 -10.79 -7.75
CA GLU A 4 -15.66 -10.78 -8.05
C GLU A 4 -14.90 -10.54 -6.75
N LYS A 5 -14.02 -11.49 -6.39
CA LYS A 5 -13.19 -11.34 -5.21
C LYS A 5 -12.14 -10.28 -5.50
N ILE A 6 -12.27 -9.13 -4.85
CA ILE A 6 -11.29 -8.05 -4.94
C ILE A 6 -9.97 -8.53 -4.34
N ARG A 7 -8.96 -8.71 -5.19
CA ARG A 7 -7.60 -9.06 -4.78
C ARG A 7 -6.83 -7.83 -4.37
N LYS A 8 -6.00 -8.01 -3.34
CA LYS A 8 -5.15 -6.95 -2.80
C LYS A 8 -3.76 -7.50 -2.53
N LEU A 9 -2.74 -6.85 -3.07
CA LEU A 9 -1.35 -7.14 -2.71
C LEU A 9 -1.07 -6.70 -1.27
N GLN A 10 -0.19 -7.42 -0.61
CA GLN A 10 0.30 -7.11 0.72
C GLN A 10 1.82 -7.25 0.78
N GLY A 11 2.41 -6.49 1.69
CA GLY A 11 3.85 -6.50 1.92
C GLY A 11 4.21 -6.00 3.31
N THR A 12 5.50 -5.97 3.56
CA THR A 12 6.08 -5.48 4.81
C THR A 12 6.58 -4.06 4.60
N VAL A 13 6.26 -3.16 5.53
CA VAL A 13 6.81 -1.80 5.53
C VAL A 13 8.30 -1.86 5.86
N VAL A 14 9.15 -1.43 4.93
CA VAL A 14 10.61 -1.40 5.11
C VAL A 14 11.17 0.01 5.26
N GLU A 15 10.43 1.03 4.85
CA GLU A 15 10.81 2.44 4.97
C GLU A 15 9.55 3.32 5.03
N ILE A 16 9.67 4.46 5.71
CA ILE A 16 8.63 5.48 5.77
C ILE A 16 9.29 6.84 5.59
N GLU A 17 8.89 7.55 4.55
CA GLU A 17 9.27 8.92 4.29
C GLU A 17 8.11 9.85 4.67
N ARG A 18 8.41 10.83 5.51
CA ARG A 18 7.48 11.87 5.97
C ARG A 18 7.70 13.11 5.10
N THR A 19 6.72 13.51 4.30
CA THR A 19 6.95 14.58 3.31
C THR A 19 6.82 15.98 3.90
N GLY A 20 6.22 16.11 5.08
CA GLY A 20 5.89 17.40 5.69
C GLY A 20 4.76 18.16 4.96
N GLU A 21 4.10 17.54 3.98
CA GLU A 21 2.85 18.04 3.40
C GLU A 21 1.66 17.60 4.27
N TYR A 22 0.68 18.47 4.49
CA TYR A 22 -0.45 18.20 5.38
C TYR A 22 -1.78 18.58 4.77
N ILE A 23 -2.82 17.83 5.12
CA ILE A 23 -4.23 18.18 4.90
C ILE A 23 -4.97 18.24 6.24
N LEU A 24 -6.06 18.99 6.30
CA LEU A 24 -6.99 19.01 7.43
C LEU A 24 -8.26 18.26 7.02
N ASP A 25 -8.81 17.46 7.93
CA ASP A 25 -10.15 16.91 7.76
C ASP A 25 -11.23 17.85 8.32
N GLN A 26 -12.48 17.38 8.30
CA GLN A 26 -13.64 18.16 8.73
C GLN A 26 -13.64 18.45 10.24
N ASP A 27 -12.94 17.63 11.03
CA ASP A 27 -12.85 17.75 12.48
C ASP A 27 -11.61 18.59 12.90
N GLY A 28 -10.79 19.00 11.93
CA GLY A 28 -9.58 19.78 12.14
C GLY A 28 -8.34 18.94 12.45
N ASP A 29 -8.41 17.62 12.29
CA ASP A 29 -7.25 16.75 12.48
C ASP A 29 -6.25 16.94 11.33
N ARG A 30 -4.97 16.94 11.69
CA ARG A 30 -3.86 17.17 10.78
C ARG A 30 -3.30 15.85 10.26
N TRP A 31 -3.46 15.61 8.98
CA TRP A 31 -3.01 14.39 8.31
C TRP A 31 -1.76 14.66 7.48
N GLU A 32 -0.66 14.00 7.80
CA GLU A 32 0.61 14.13 7.10
C GLU A 32 0.70 13.16 5.92
N LYS A 33 1.04 13.66 4.74
CA LYS A 33 1.36 12.81 3.60
C LYS A 33 2.68 12.08 3.83
N CYS A 34 2.63 10.76 3.68
CA CYS A 34 3.74 9.87 3.93
C CYS A 34 3.88 8.89 2.78
N ILE A 35 5.11 8.56 2.43
CA ILE A 35 5.44 7.57 1.41
C ILE A 35 6.01 6.34 2.11
N PHE A 36 5.32 5.21 1.98
CA PHE A 36 5.74 3.94 2.56
C PHE A 36 6.41 3.10 1.49
N THR A 37 7.64 2.65 1.71
CA THR A 37 8.25 1.61 0.90
C THR A 37 7.82 0.24 1.44
N ILE A 38 7.17 -0.55 0.60
CA ILE A 38 6.59 -1.85 0.89
C ILE A 38 7.32 -2.92 0.09
N GLU A 39 7.89 -3.91 0.77
CA GLU A 39 8.38 -5.12 0.13
C GLU A 39 7.25 -6.13 -0.03
N LEU A 40 6.89 -6.46 -1.28
CA LEU A 40 5.77 -7.34 -1.58
C LEU A 40 6.03 -8.78 -1.13
N THR A 41 5.06 -9.32 -0.39
CA THR A 41 5.14 -10.70 0.17
C THR A 41 4.07 -11.62 -0.40
N GLY A 42 2.97 -11.08 -0.93
CA GLY A 42 1.92 -11.87 -1.57
C GLY A 42 0.58 -11.13 -1.64
N PHE A 43 -0.51 -11.89 -1.76
CA PHE A 43 -1.86 -11.37 -1.70
C PHE A 43 -2.43 -11.47 -0.29
N SER A 44 -3.40 -10.60 0.04
CA SER A 44 -4.18 -10.67 1.26
C SER A 44 -4.81 -12.05 1.47
N LYS A 45 -4.93 -12.48 2.73
CA LYS A 45 -5.58 -13.76 3.09
C LYS A 45 -7.03 -13.86 2.60
N ARG A 46 -7.67 -12.74 2.27
CA ARG A 46 -9.04 -12.69 1.72
C ARG A 46 -9.12 -13.19 0.27
N THR A 47 -7.98 -13.29 -0.42
CA THR A 47 -7.86 -13.85 -1.78
C THR A 47 -6.88 -15.03 -1.80
N PRO A 48 -7.27 -16.18 -1.23
CA PRO A 48 -6.36 -17.30 -0.97
C PRO A 48 -5.88 -18.04 -2.24
N ASN A 49 -6.53 -17.82 -3.39
CA ASN A 49 -6.19 -18.49 -4.64
C ASN A 49 -5.20 -17.69 -5.51
N GLU A 50 -4.90 -16.45 -5.14
CA GLU A 50 -3.99 -15.60 -5.89
C GLU A 50 -2.54 -15.91 -5.50
N VAL A 51 -1.70 -16.14 -6.51
CA VAL A 51 -0.27 -16.41 -6.34
C VAL A 51 0.50 -15.19 -6.81
N LEU A 52 1.45 -14.73 -5.99
CA LEU A 52 2.31 -13.62 -6.36
C LEU A 52 3.13 -13.99 -7.60
N PRO A 53 3.07 -13.22 -8.70
CA PRO A 53 3.95 -13.42 -9.84
C PRO A 53 5.43 -13.36 -9.43
N GLU A 54 6.27 -14.24 -9.98
CA GLU A 54 7.68 -14.36 -9.55
C GLU A 54 8.46 -13.05 -9.74
N HIS A 55 8.15 -12.28 -10.78
CA HIS A 55 8.77 -10.97 -11.04
C HIS A 55 8.42 -9.87 -10.02
N LEU A 56 7.40 -10.10 -9.17
CA LEU A 56 7.00 -9.18 -8.10
C LEU A 56 7.49 -9.63 -6.72
N LYS A 57 8.10 -10.81 -6.60
CA LYS A 57 8.57 -11.36 -5.34
C LYS A 57 9.73 -10.54 -4.78
N GLY A 58 9.56 -10.01 -3.57
CA GLY A 58 10.53 -9.11 -2.95
C GLY A 58 10.65 -7.74 -3.63
N LYS A 59 9.78 -7.44 -4.62
CA LYS A 59 9.76 -6.12 -5.26
C LYS A 59 9.37 -5.08 -4.20
N LYS A 60 10.10 -3.97 -4.17
CA LYS A 60 9.77 -2.81 -3.35
C LYS A 60 8.91 -1.86 -4.16
N VAL A 61 7.78 -1.45 -3.59
CA VAL A 61 6.89 -0.44 -4.15
C VAL A 61 6.67 0.66 -3.12
N LYS A 62 6.52 1.89 -3.57
CA LYS A 62 6.17 3.04 -2.76
C LYS A 62 4.67 3.27 -2.82
N ILE A 63 4.04 3.50 -1.68
CA ILE A 63 2.62 3.89 -1.60
C ILE A 63 2.45 5.19 -0.81
N ILE A 64 1.53 6.05 -1.24
CA ILE A 64 1.20 7.30 -0.55
C ILE A 64 0.06 7.05 0.44
N ARG A 65 0.24 7.48 1.69
CA ARG A 65 -0.82 7.46 2.72
C ARG A 65 -0.77 8.72 3.55
N TYR A 66 -1.93 9.14 4.01
CA TYR A 66 -2.08 10.21 4.99
C TYR A 66 -2.09 9.62 6.40
N CYS A 67 -1.26 10.15 7.29
CA CYS A 67 -1.06 9.64 8.65
C CYS A 67 -1.36 10.75 9.66
N CYS A 68 -2.32 10.51 10.55
CA CYS A 68 -2.65 11.45 11.63
C CYS A 68 -1.87 11.13 12.92
N PHE A 69 -1.86 9.87 13.31
CA PHE A 69 -1.35 9.42 14.61
C PHE A 69 -0.05 8.60 14.52
N ASP A 70 0.73 8.57 15.61
CA ASP A 70 2.04 7.92 15.67
C ASP A 70 2.02 6.42 15.33
N TRP A 71 0.91 5.74 15.61
CA TRP A 71 0.79 4.31 15.34
C TRP A 71 0.85 3.95 13.86
N HIS A 72 0.70 4.92 12.95
CA HIS A 72 0.89 4.73 11.52
C HIS A 72 2.35 4.54 11.11
N TYR A 73 3.32 5.04 11.89
CA TYR A 73 4.73 5.12 11.53
C TYR A 73 5.55 3.88 11.93
N LYS A 74 4.98 2.68 11.78
CA LYS A 74 5.65 1.44 12.20
C LYS A 74 6.32 0.73 11.02
N LEU A 75 7.61 0.42 11.19
CA LEU A 75 8.35 -0.48 10.30
C LEU A 75 8.06 -1.95 10.66
N GLY A 76 8.28 -2.85 9.71
CA GLY A 76 8.14 -4.30 9.90
C GLY A 76 6.68 -4.79 10.00
N VAL A 77 5.70 -3.90 9.91
CA VAL A 77 4.28 -4.26 9.92
C VAL A 77 3.79 -4.58 8.52
N ARG A 78 2.72 -5.38 8.44
CA ARG A 78 2.06 -5.68 7.17
C ARG A 78 1.20 -4.50 6.73
N LYS A 79 1.29 -4.17 5.44
CA LYS A 79 0.43 -3.18 4.78
C LYS A 79 -0.17 -3.79 3.53
N THR A 80 -1.44 -3.48 3.28
CA THR A 80 -2.20 -3.96 2.12
C THR A 80 -2.41 -2.78 1.18
N LEU A 81 -2.18 -3.00 -0.10
CA LEU A 81 -2.45 -2.04 -1.17
C LEU A 81 -3.96 -1.94 -1.39
N GLU A 82 -4.42 -0.79 -1.88
CA GLU A 82 -5.78 -0.68 -2.38
C GLU A 82 -5.98 -1.49 -3.68
N PRO A 83 -7.22 -1.78 -4.09
CA PRO A 83 -7.48 -2.60 -5.28
C PRO A 83 -6.88 -2.01 -6.56
N ASP A 84 -7.04 -0.72 -6.76
CA ASP A 84 -6.52 0.03 -7.90
C ASP A 84 -4.98 0.02 -7.90
N GLU A 85 -4.36 0.25 -6.74
CA GLU A 85 -2.90 0.14 -6.58
C GLU A 85 -2.40 -1.28 -6.87
N THR A 86 -3.16 -2.28 -6.44
CA THR A 86 -2.85 -3.69 -6.70
C THR A 86 -2.83 -3.96 -8.20
N GLU A 87 -3.88 -3.56 -8.92
CA GLU A 87 -3.94 -3.78 -10.36
C GLU A 87 -2.89 -2.97 -11.12
N ALA A 88 -2.56 -1.75 -10.67
CA ALA A 88 -1.48 -0.94 -11.22
C ALA A 88 -0.11 -1.67 -11.12
N VAL A 89 0.22 -2.18 -9.92
CA VAL A 89 1.46 -2.96 -9.70
C VAL A 89 1.48 -4.24 -10.54
N LEU A 90 0.35 -4.94 -10.65
CA LEU A 90 0.25 -6.17 -11.45
C LEU A 90 0.41 -5.91 -12.95
N ARG A 91 -0.04 -4.76 -13.45
CA ARG A 91 0.20 -4.32 -14.84
C ARG A 91 1.61 -3.78 -15.07
N GLY A 92 2.35 -3.45 -14.01
CA GLY A 92 3.64 -2.78 -14.13
C GLY A 92 3.50 -1.32 -14.54
N GLU A 93 2.36 -0.69 -14.23
CA GLU A 93 2.07 0.71 -14.50
C GLU A 93 1.99 1.49 -13.18
N PRO A 94 2.80 2.53 -12.96
CA PRO A 94 2.64 3.40 -11.80
C PRO A 94 1.26 4.10 -11.81
N ALA A 95 0.76 4.41 -10.63
CA ALA A 95 -0.45 5.21 -10.44
C ALA A 95 -0.15 6.37 -9.47
N GLU A 96 -1.15 7.23 -9.26
CA GLU A 96 -1.01 8.43 -8.43
C GLU A 96 -0.51 8.11 -7.00
N THR A 97 -0.99 7.02 -6.41
CA THR A 97 -0.66 6.64 -5.03
C THR A 97 0.26 5.44 -4.92
N VAL A 98 0.70 4.82 -6.03
CA VAL A 98 1.64 3.68 -6.02
C VAL A 98 2.66 3.75 -7.17
N PHE A 99 3.94 3.59 -6.84
CA PHE A 99 5.05 3.69 -7.81
C PHE A 99 6.27 2.92 -7.30
N TRP A 100 7.38 2.87 -8.05
CA TRP A 100 8.63 2.19 -7.64
C TRP A 100 9.85 2.87 -8.24
#